data_AF-A0A1S7SEA9-F1
#
_entry.id   AF-A0A1S7SEA9-F1
#
_cell.length_a   1.000
_cell.length_b   1.000
_cell.length_c   1.000
_cell.angle_alpha   90.00
_cell.angle_beta   90.00
_cell.angle_gamma   90.00
#
_symmetry.space_group_name_H-M   'P 1'
#
loop_
_entity.id
_entity.type
_entity.pdbx_description
1 polymer ?
#
loop_
_entity_poly.entity_id
_entity_poly.type
_entity_poly.pdbx_seq_one_letter_code
_entity_poly.pdbx_strand_id
1 'polypeptide(L)'
;MLNEMARELGIEAPTEGDMKQMLTTGKIALADLMGDSAILKAMKTNEDDTVTAYERASRHEDAIPQSKAFFMKAHEDELRHRAWMETTAKAM
;
A
#
# COMPACT_ATOMS: atom_id res chain seq x y z
N MET A 1 -6.71 -11.76 8.24
CA MET A 1 -5.41 -12.15 7.67
C MET A 1 -4.21 -11.45 8.30
N LEU A 2 -3.96 -10.15 8.13
CA LEU A 2 -2.80 -9.49 8.79
C LEU A 2 -2.86 -9.56 10.33
N ASN A 3 -4.04 -9.34 10.91
CA ASN A 3 -4.27 -9.52 12.36
C ASN A 3 -4.09 -10.97 12.82
N GLU A 4 -4.35 -11.95 11.95
CA GLU A 4 -4.14 -13.37 12.27
C GLU A 4 -2.66 -13.70 12.27
N MET A 5 -1.88 -13.17 11.32
CA MET A 5 -0.42 -13.31 11.31
C MET A 5 0.25 -12.65 12.51
N ALA A 6 -0.20 -11.45 12.91
CA ALA A 6 0.30 -10.80 14.12
C ALA A 6 0.08 -11.69 15.36
N ARG A 7 -1.13 -12.26 15.49
CA ARG A 7 -1.47 -13.21 16.55
C ARG A 7 -0.61 -14.48 16.52
N GLU A 8 -0.37 -15.06 15.34
CA GLU A 8 0.49 -16.25 15.16
C GLU A 8 1.96 -15.98 15.53
N LEU A 9 2.44 -14.75 15.30
CA LEU A 9 3.79 -14.32 15.68
C LEU A 9 3.89 -13.84 17.14
N GLY A 10 2.78 -13.85 17.90
CA GLY A 10 2.73 -13.32 19.26
C GLY A 10 2.92 -11.80 19.34
N ILE A 11 2.70 -11.09 18.23
CA ILE A 11 2.80 -9.64 18.11
C ILE A 11 1.40 -9.05 18.26
N GLU A 12 1.27 -8.05 19.12
CA GLU A 12 0.03 -7.30 19.24
C GLU A 12 -0.17 -6.46 17.98
N ALA A 13 -1.28 -6.70 17.25
CA ALA A 13 -1.57 -5.97 16.04
C ALA A 13 -1.79 -4.48 16.38
N PRO A 14 -1.15 -3.54 15.67
CA PRO A 14 -1.39 -2.12 15.90
C PRO A 14 -2.87 -1.81 15.68
N THR A 15 -3.52 -1.22 16.68
CA THR A 15 -4.95 -0.90 16.71
C THR A 15 -5.26 0.52 16.26
N GLU A 16 -4.27 1.41 16.27
CA GLU A 16 -4.39 2.77 15.76
C GLU A 16 -3.84 2.88 14.34
N GLY A 17 -4.72 3.27 13.41
CA GLY A 17 -4.29 4.02 12.25
C GLY A 17 -3.79 5.37 12.76
N ASP A 18 -2.47 5.45 12.97
CA ASP A 18 -1.71 6.60 13.47
C ASP A 18 -2.33 7.95 13.05
N MET A 19 -2.33 8.93 13.96
CA MET A 19 -2.89 10.30 13.95
C MET A 19 -2.61 11.16 12.69
N LYS A 20 -2.81 10.59 11.51
CA LYS A 20 -2.43 11.09 10.18
C LYS A 20 -3.62 11.18 9.25
N GLN A 21 -4.82 10.83 9.69
CA GLN A 21 -6.06 11.02 8.91
C GLN A 21 -6.23 12.49 8.49
N MET A 22 -5.81 13.44 9.34
CA MET A 22 -5.80 14.88 9.04
C MET A 22 -4.80 15.27 7.93
N LEU A 23 -3.64 14.60 7.86
CA LEU A 23 -2.64 14.82 6.81
C LEU A 23 -3.10 14.28 5.45
N THR A 24 -3.90 13.22 5.45
CA THR A 24 -4.46 12.63 4.22
C THR A 24 -5.53 13.54 3.62
N THR A 25 -6.42 14.12 4.42
CA THR A 25 -7.44 15.08 3.95
C THR A 25 -6.80 16.35 3.35
N GLY A 26 -5.73 16.87 3.95
CA GLY A 26 -5.03 18.05 3.42
C GLY A 26 -4.36 17.82 2.06
N LYS A 27 -3.85 16.61 1.81
CA LYS A 27 -3.27 16.23 0.51
C LYS A 27 -4.33 16.05 -0.58
N ILE A 28 -5.51 15.53 -0.24
CA ILE A 28 -6.64 15.39 -1.18
C ILE A 28 -7.15 16.76 -1.62
N ALA A 29 -7.31 17.70 -0.70
CA ALA A 29 -7.74 19.07 -1.03
C ALA A 29 -6.75 19.82 -1.95
N LEU A 30 -5.44 19.54 -1.83
CA LEU A 30 -4.43 20.06 -2.77
C LEU A 30 -4.48 19.36 -4.13
N ALA A 31 -4.81 18.07 -4.15
CA ALA A 31 -4.89 17.29 -5.39
C ALA A 31 -6.15 17.64 -6.21
N ASP A 32 -7.27 17.97 -5.55
CA ASP A 32 -8.47 18.55 -6.18
C ASP A 32 -8.18 19.88 -6.90
N LEU A 33 -7.15 20.61 -6.47
CA LEU A 33 -6.70 21.86 -7.13
C LEU A 33 -5.81 21.59 -8.36
N MET A 34 -5.26 20.37 -8.52
CA MET A 34 -4.26 20.01 -9.53
C MET A 34 -4.76 19.06 -10.63
N GLY A 35 -6.01 18.57 -10.52
CA GLY A 35 -6.69 17.71 -11.51
C GLY A 35 -6.44 16.21 -11.33
N ASP A 36 -7.29 15.39 -11.97
CA ASP A 36 -7.33 13.92 -11.81
C ASP A 36 -5.98 13.23 -12.01
N SER A 37 -5.14 13.70 -12.94
CA SER A 37 -3.81 13.13 -13.18
C SER A 37 -2.83 13.40 -12.03
N ALA A 38 -2.98 14.50 -11.29
CA ALA A 38 -2.20 14.80 -10.09
C ALA A 38 -2.65 13.96 -8.89
N ILE A 39 -3.97 13.75 -8.75
CA ILE A 39 -4.54 12.82 -7.76
C ILE A 39 -3.98 11.41 -7.98
N LEU A 40 -4.02 10.90 -9.21
CA LEU A 40 -3.50 9.56 -9.53
C LEU A 40 -1.98 9.44 -9.27
N LYS A 41 -1.20 10.48 -9.55
CA LYS A 41 0.24 10.50 -9.21
C LYS A 41 0.47 10.48 -7.70
N ALA A 42 -0.33 11.21 -6.92
CA ALA A 42 -0.25 11.19 -5.46
C ALA A 42 -0.71 9.85 -4.86
N MET A 43 -1.72 9.20 -5.45
CA MET A 43 -2.13 7.85 -5.04
C MET A 43 -1.03 6.83 -5.36
N LYS A 44 -0.39 6.95 -6.52
CA LYS A 44 0.71 6.07 -6.92
C LYS A 44 1.87 6.11 -5.92
N THR A 45 2.18 7.25 -5.28
CA THR A 45 3.28 7.28 -4.30
C THR A 45 2.98 6.43 -3.06
N ASN A 46 1.72 6.38 -2.61
CA ASN A 46 1.32 5.48 -1.53
C ASN A 46 1.36 4.01 -1.99
N GLU A 47 1.05 3.77 -3.26
CA GLU A 47 1.13 2.45 -3.87
C GLU A 47 2.58 1.96 -3.99
N ASP A 48 3.52 2.83 -4.37
CA ASP A 48 4.96 2.53 -4.41
C ASP A 48 5.49 2.05 -3.04
N ASP A 49 5.02 2.66 -1.95
CA ASP A 49 5.35 2.24 -0.58
C ASP A 49 4.78 0.85 -0.27
N THR A 50 3.55 0.56 -0.71
CA THR A 50 2.85 -0.70 -0.44
C THR A 50 3.43 -1.86 -1.24
N VAL A 51 3.76 -1.64 -2.53
CA VAL A 51 4.54 -2.55 -3.37
C VAL A 51 5.86 -2.91 -2.68
N THR A 52 6.61 -1.90 -2.22
CA THR A 52 7.90 -2.11 -1.56
C THR A 52 7.75 -2.91 -0.25
N ALA A 53 6.70 -2.63 0.53
CA ALA A 53 6.44 -3.35 1.77
C ALA A 53 6.14 -4.84 1.53
N TYR A 54 5.27 -5.15 0.57
CA TYR A 54 4.94 -6.56 0.25
C TYR A 54 6.10 -7.30 -0.44
N GLU A 55 6.88 -6.62 -1.29
CA GLU A 55 8.10 -7.21 -1.86
C GLU A 55 9.07 -7.62 -0.74
N ARG A 56 9.33 -6.73 0.22
CA ARG A 56 10.23 -7.03 1.35
C ARG A 56 9.67 -8.12 2.24
N ALA A 57 8.39 -8.07 2.57
CA ALA A 57 7.74 -9.06 3.43
C ALA A 57 7.72 -10.47 2.79
N SER A 58 7.48 -10.57 1.49
CA SER A 58 7.50 -11.85 0.77
C SER A 58 8.89 -12.47 0.66
N ARG A 59 9.94 -11.64 0.65
CA ARG A 59 11.35 -12.08 0.60
C ARG A 59 12.01 -12.25 1.97
N HIS A 60 11.34 -11.86 3.05
CA HIS A 60 11.92 -11.94 4.39
C HIS A 60 12.17 -13.41 4.78
N GLU A 61 13.40 -13.74 5.17
CA GLU A 61 13.81 -15.13 5.44
C GLU A 61 12.94 -15.75 6.53
N ASP A 62 12.68 -15.00 7.60
CA ASP A 62 11.86 -15.42 8.76
C ASP A 62 10.34 -15.38 8.52
N ALA A 63 9.86 -14.95 7.35
CA ALA A 63 8.42 -14.92 7.13
C ALA A 63 7.85 -16.35 7.03
N ILE A 64 6.76 -16.60 7.76
CA ILE A 64 6.05 -17.88 7.77
C ILE A 64 5.57 -18.20 6.34
N PRO A 65 5.65 -19.45 5.86
CA PRO A 65 5.30 -19.79 4.48
C PRO A 65 3.91 -19.33 4.02
N GLN A 66 2.91 -19.41 4.90
CA GLN A 66 1.55 -18.92 4.62
C GLN A 66 1.50 -17.39 4.46
N SER A 67 2.26 -16.66 5.27
CA SER A 67 2.44 -15.21 5.14
C SER A 67 3.17 -14.84 3.86
N LYS A 68 4.19 -15.60 3.45
CA LYS A 68 4.92 -15.38 2.18
C LYS A 68 4.00 -15.48 0.97
N ALA A 69 3.19 -16.54 0.89
CA ALA A 69 2.23 -16.71 -0.22
C ALA A 69 1.21 -15.57 -0.29
N PHE A 70 0.75 -15.08 0.87
CA PHE A 70 -0.11 -13.91 0.94
C PHE A 70 0.58 -12.65 0.45
N PHE A 71 1.79 -12.36 0.95
CA PHE A 71 2.54 -11.16 0.55
C PHE A 71 2.92 -11.19 -0.93
N MET A 72 3.21 -12.36 -1.50
CA MET A 72 3.43 -12.49 -2.95
C MET A 72 2.20 -12.11 -3.75
N LYS A 73 1.03 -12.65 -3.38
CA LYS A 73 -0.23 -12.32 -4.05
C LYS A 73 -0.58 -10.83 -3.90
N ALA A 74 -0.45 -10.29 -2.69
CA ALA A 74 -0.70 -8.88 -2.42
C ALA A 74 0.26 -7.99 -3.24
N HIS A 75 1.54 -8.36 -3.33
CA HIS A 75 2.52 -7.65 -4.17
C HIS A 75 2.14 -7.64 -5.66
N GLU A 76 1.65 -8.75 -6.21
CA GLU A 76 1.16 -8.81 -7.59
C GLU A 76 -0.07 -7.92 -7.82
N ASP A 77 -0.97 -7.83 -6.85
CA ASP A 77 -2.14 -6.95 -6.90
C ASP A 77 -1.71 -5.47 -6.93
N GLU A 78 -0.79 -5.08 -6.04
CA GLU A 78 -0.28 -3.71 -5.97
C GLU A 78 0.55 -3.30 -7.20
N LEU A 79 1.29 -4.24 -7.82
CA LEU A 79 1.95 -3.98 -9.10
C LEU A 79 0.95 -3.65 -10.21
N ARG A 80 -0.22 -4.32 -10.22
CA ARG A 80 -1.29 -4.03 -11.19
C ARG A 80 -1.94 -2.68 -10.92
N HIS A 81 -2.20 -2.34 -9.67
CA HIS A 81 -2.73 -1.02 -9.29
C HIS A 81 -1.78 0.10 -9.69
N ARG A 82 -0.50 -0.03 -9.36
CA ARG A 82 0.55 0.92 -9.74
C ARG A 82 0.62 1.14 -11.25
N ALA A 83 0.60 0.05 -12.02
CA ALA A 83 0.64 0.11 -13.49
C ALA A 83 -0.60 0.79 -14.08
N TRP A 84 -1.78 0.50 -13.52
CA TRP A 84 -3.02 1.17 -13.92
C TRP A 84 -2.96 2.67 -13.62
N MET A 85 -2.57 3.09 -12.41
CA MET A 85 -2.47 4.51 -12.04
C MET A 85 -1.51 5.26 -12.97
N GLU A 86 -0.36 4.65 -13.29
CA GLU A 86 0.61 5.29 -14.19
C GLU A 86 0.11 5.40 -15.64
N THR A 87 -0.56 4.36 -16.16
CA THR A 87 -1.08 4.40 -17.53
C THR A 87 -2.26 5.38 -17.65
N THR A 88 -3.18 5.39 -16.69
CA THR A 88 -4.31 6.33 -16.66
C THR A 88 -3.85 7.78 -16.47
N ALA A 89 -2.91 8.06 -15.57
CA ALA A 89 -2.40 9.42 -15.37
C ALA A 89 -1.63 9.99 -16.58
N LYS A 90 -1.13 9.12 -17.49
CA LYS A 90 -0.49 9.53 -18.75
C LYS A 90 -1.48 9.75 -19.89
N ALA A 91 -2.66 9.12 -19.82
CA ALA A 91 -3.69 9.19 -20.85
C ALA A 91 -4.67 10.35 -20.66
N MET A 92 -4.60 11.04 -19.51
CA MET A 92 -5.33 12.27 -19.19
C MET A 92 -4.51 13.51 -19.57
#